data_AF-A0A7W5B9V7-F1
#
_entry.id   AF-A0A7W5B9V7-F1
#
_cell.length_a   1.000
_cell.length_b   1.000
_cell.length_c   1.000
_cell.angle_alpha   90.00
_cell.angle_beta   90.00
_cell.angle_gamma   90.00
#
_symmetry.space_group_name_H-M   'P 1'
#
loop_
_entity.id
_entity.type
_entity.pdbx_description
1 polymer ?
#
loop_
_entity_poly.entity_id
_entity_poly.type
_entity_poly.pdbx_seq_one_letter_code
_entity_poly.pdbx_strand_id
1 'polypeptide(L)'
;MAFETIQYTTVPLAKTIGLIDLAVFVALPGCVAQALSDDTSTVVLASIAGFAVIAAIRGVRRHSSLKTSFATAKAHLEKHGIKADLELRRELAVDSVSGKVVFVTPATMSYQVYDRADILGCEHQWVTKSNSNGQLSKTENVLVFKTRNAQQPLYKIRLYDHATAELWLARMNAVLNS
;
A
#
# COMPACT_ATOMS: atom_id res chain seq x y z
N MET A 1 -1.75 22.36 17.56
CA MET A 1 -2.36 21.43 16.60
C MET A 1 -1.57 20.15 16.69
N ALA A 2 -2.19 19.06 17.15
CA ALA A 2 -1.49 17.82 17.48
C ALA A 2 -2.05 16.69 16.64
N PHE A 3 -1.42 16.43 15.49
CA PHE A 3 -1.51 15.11 14.88
C PHE A 3 -0.37 14.28 15.47
N GLU A 4 -0.64 13.02 15.79
CA GLU A 4 0.36 12.13 16.34
C GLU A 4 0.85 11.19 15.24
N THR A 5 2.15 11.23 14.94
CA THR A 5 2.78 10.24 14.08
C THR A 5 3.35 9.15 14.97
N ILE A 6 2.80 7.96 14.88
CA ILE A 6 3.25 6.82 15.69
C ILE A 6 3.92 5.82 14.77
N GLN A 7 5.18 5.52 15.06
CA GLN A 7 5.90 4.41 14.45
C GLN A 7 5.64 3.14 15.26
N TYR A 8 5.38 2.03 14.58
CA TYR A 8 5.21 0.74 15.21
C TYR A 8 6.19 -0.26 14.57
N THR A 9 6.87 -1.04 15.39
CA THR A 9 7.79 -2.06 14.91
C THR A 9 7.09 -3.41 14.82
N THR A 10 7.30 -4.10 13.70
CA THR A 10 7.13 -5.56 13.65
C THR A 10 8.51 -6.18 13.82
N VAL A 11 8.62 -7.26 14.61
CA VAL A 11 9.80 -8.15 14.54
C VAL A 11 10.07 -8.43 13.05
N PRO A 12 11.28 -8.18 12.52
CA PRO A 12 11.50 -8.14 11.09
C PRO A 12 11.28 -9.54 10.49
N LEU A 13 10.20 -9.71 9.73
CA LEU A 13 9.83 -11.01 9.15
C LEU A 13 10.50 -11.31 7.81
N ALA A 14 11.46 -10.49 7.38
CA ALA A 14 12.29 -10.84 6.25
C ALA A 14 13.69 -10.27 6.48
N LYS A 15 14.64 -11.14 6.79
CA LYS A 15 16.04 -10.89 6.49
C LYS A 15 16.10 -10.46 5.02
N THR A 16 16.65 -9.27 4.76
CA THR A 16 16.86 -8.79 3.40
C THR A 16 17.67 -9.86 2.67
N ILE A 17 17.03 -10.55 1.71
CA ILE A 17 17.72 -11.46 0.80
C ILE A 17 18.78 -10.61 0.10
N GLY A 18 20.05 -10.89 0.38
CA GLY A 18 21.16 -10.08 -0.10
C GLY A 18 21.30 -10.18 -1.61
N LEU A 19 22.05 -9.25 -2.21
CA LEU A 19 22.44 -9.34 -3.63
C LEU A 19 23.06 -10.70 -3.99
N ILE A 20 23.72 -11.34 -3.02
CA ILE A 20 24.34 -12.67 -3.15
C ILE A 20 23.28 -13.76 -3.35
N ASP A 21 22.23 -13.77 -2.54
CA ASP A 21 21.14 -14.74 -2.71
C ASP A 21 20.46 -14.54 -4.07
N LEU A 22 20.22 -13.29 -4.48
CA LEU A 22 19.66 -12.98 -5.79
C LEU A 22 20.52 -13.53 -6.95
N ALA A 23 21.84 -13.36 -6.84
CA ALA A 23 22.80 -13.86 -7.85
C ALA A 23 22.79 -15.39 -7.91
N VAL A 24 22.80 -16.06 -6.75
CA VAL A 24 22.74 -17.53 -6.64
C VAL A 24 21.43 -18.07 -7.24
N PHE A 25 20.30 -17.41 -6.99
CA PHE A 25 18.98 -17.87 -7.45
C PHE A 25 18.68 -17.65 -8.94
N VAL A 26 19.32 -16.67 -9.58
CA VAL A 26 19.23 -16.48 -11.05
C VAL A 26 20.24 -17.37 -11.78
N ALA A 27 21.44 -17.53 -11.21
CA ALA A 27 22.50 -18.32 -11.83
C ALA A 27 22.24 -19.83 -11.75
N LEU A 28 21.73 -20.37 -10.63
CA LEU A 28 21.56 -21.83 -10.48
C LEU A 28 20.65 -22.47 -11.54
N PRO A 29 19.43 -21.94 -11.82
CA PRO A 29 18.58 -22.51 -12.87
C PRO A 29 19.20 -22.41 -14.26
N GLY A 30 19.92 -21.31 -14.55
CA GLY A 30 20.67 -21.13 -15.79
C GLY A 30 21.82 -22.13 -15.94
N CYS A 31 22.61 -22.33 -14.88
CA CYS A 31 23.71 -23.29 -14.85
C CYS A 31 23.23 -24.74 -14.97
N VAL A 32 22.12 -25.11 -14.32
CA VAL A 32 21.53 -26.45 -14.41
C VAL A 32 20.95 -26.70 -15.81
N ALA A 33 20.28 -25.70 -16.40
CA ALA A 33 19.79 -25.80 -17.77
C ALA A 33 20.96 -25.91 -18.77
N GLN A 34 22.05 -25.16 -18.58
CA GLN A 34 23.22 -25.19 -19.44
C GLN A 34 24.03 -26.49 -19.31
N ALA A 35 23.94 -27.19 -18.17
CA ALA A 35 24.52 -28.52 -18.00
C ALA A 35 23.68 -29.65 -18.63
N LEU A 36 22.41 -29.39 -18.95
CA LEU A 36 21.46 -30.38 -19.47
C LEU A 36 21.01 -30.10 -20.92
N SER A 37 21.42 -28.99 -21.52
CA SER A 37 20.98 -28.53 -22.83
C SER A 37 22.14 -27.90 -23.59
N ASP A 38 22.44 -28.42 -24.78
CA ASP A 38 23.38 -27.78 -25.74
C ASP A 38 22.77 -26.56 -26.43
N ASP A 39 21.44 -26.39 -26.32
CA ASP A 39 20.71 -25.34 -27.02
C ASP A 39 20.53 -24.09 -26.14
N THR A 40 20.88 -22.92 -26.70
CA THR A 40 20.95 -21.66 -25.96
C THR A 40 19.56 -21.10 -25.62
N SER A 41 18.55 -21.43 -26.41
CA SER A 41 17.15 -21.02 -26.19
C SER A 41 16.55 -21.60 -24.91
N THR A 42 16.88 -22.85 -24.57
CA THR A 42 16.38 -23.54 -23.38
C THR A 42 16.95 -22.93 -22.08
N VAL A 43 18.21 -22.51 -22.13
CA VAL A 43 18.88 -21.82 -21.02
C VAL A 43 18.22 -20.47 -20.74
N VAL A 44 17.94 -19.68 -21.79
CA VAL A 44 17.27 -18.37 -21.65
C VAL A 44 15.86 -18.52 -21.10
N LEU A 45 15.08 -19.50 -21.58
CA LEU A 45 13.73 -19.78 -21.09
C LEU A 45 13.72 -20.18 -19.60
N ALA A 46 14.66 -21.03 -19.18
CA ALA A 46 14.78 -21.42 -17.77
C ALA A 46 15.13 -20.23 -16.86
N SER A 47 16.00 -19.33 -17.31
CA SER A 47 16.34 -18.11 -16.56
C SER A 47 15.15 -17.15 -16.43
N ILE A 48 14.37 -16.95 -17.49
CA ILE A 48 13.17 -16.10 -17.47
C ILE A 48 12.10 -16.69 -16.54
N ALA A 49 11.86 -18.00 -16.63
CA ALA A 49 10.90 -18.70 -15.77
C ALA A 49 11.30 -18.61 -14.29
N GLY A 50 12.59 -18.77 -13.97
CA GLY A 50 13.12 -18.59 -12.61
C GLY A 50 12.88 -17.17 -12.08
N PHE A 51 13.11 -16.15 -12.91
CA PHE A 51 12.86 -14.76 -12.54
C PHE A 51 11.36 -14.48 -12.27
N ALA A 52 10.46 -15.03 -13.10
CA ALA A 52 9.02 -14.87 -12.94
C ALA A 52 8.50 -15.48 -11.62
N VAL A 53 8.99 -16.67 -11.26
CA VAL A 53 8.64 -17.32 -9.97
C VAL A 53 9.10 -16.48 -8.78
N ILE A 54 10.30 -15.89 -8.85
CA ILE A 54 10.82 -15.02 -7.78
C ILE A 54 10.01 -13.72 -7.68
N ALA A 55 9.64 -13.12 -8.81
CA ALA A 55 8.76 -11.94 -8.82
C ALA A 55 7.41 -12.25 -8.17
N ALA A 56 6.84 -13.42 -8.45
CA ALA A 56 5.61 -13.89 -7.83
C ALA A 56 5.77 -14.10 -6.30
N ILE A 57 6.83 -14.79 -5.85
CA ILE A 57 7.12 -15.00 -4.42
C ILE A 57 7.33 -13.67 -3.69
N ARG A 58 8.05 -12.71 -4.32
CA ARG A 58 8.24 -11.36 -3.78
C ARG A 58 6.92 -10.61 -3.67
N GLY A 59 6.06 -10.71 -4.67
CA GLY A 59 4.70 -10.14 -4.65
C GLY A 59 3.87 -10.71 -3.50
N VAL A 60 3.85 -12.03 -3.34
CA VAL A 60 3.11 -12.72 -2.26
C VAL A 60 3.67 -12.36 -0.88
N ARG A 61 5.00 -12.35 -0.70
CA ARG A 61 5.63 -11.93 0.57
C ARG A 61 5.36 -10.47 0.91
N ARG A 62 5.47 -9.55 -0.05
CA ARG A 62 5.09 -8.14 0.16
C ARG A 62 3.63 -8.03 0.55
N HIS A 63 2.73 -8.73 -0.15
CA HIS A 63 1.30 -8.67 0.15
C HIS A 63 0.95 -9.25 1.53
N SER A 64 1.63 -10.33 1.94
CA SER A 64 1.51 -10.93 3.28
C SER A 64 2.05 -10.00 4.36
N SER A 65 3.25 -9.43 4.19
CA SER A 65 3.85 -8.46 5.11
C SER A 65 2.98 -7.20 5.30
N LEU A 66 2.36 -6.72 4.21
CA LEU A 66 1.39 -5.61 4.26
C LEU A 66 0.10 -5.98 5.02
N LYS A 67 -0.33 -7.25 5.02
CA LYS A 67 -1.48 -7.70 5.83
C LYS A 67 -1.11 -7.71 7.31
N THR A 68 0.02 -8.32 7.64
CA THR A 68 0.47 -8.46 9.03
C THR A 68 0.74 -7.10 9.65
N SER A 69 1.38 -6.18 8.93
CA SER A 69 1.65 -4.82 9.40
C SER A 69 0.39 -4.01 9.68
N PHE A 70 -0.65 -4.12 8.84
CA PHE A 70 -1.92 -3.46 9.11
C PHE A 70 -2.65 -4.06 10.31
N ALA A 71 -2.66 -5.39 10.46
CA ALA A 71 -3.22 -6.04 11.63
C ALA A 71 -2.52 -5.61 12.93
N THR A 72 -1.19 -5.46 12.90
CA THR A 72 -0.42 -4.94 14.03
C THR A 72 -0.72 -3.47 14.30
N ALA A 73 -0.85 -2.63 13.26
CA ALA A 73 -1.26 -1.24 13.41
C ALA A 73 -2.63 -1.16 14.08
N LYS A 74 -3.60 -1.98 13.63
CA LYS A 74 -4.94 -2.07 14.23
C LYS A 74 -4.89 -2.48 15.70
N ALA A 75 -4.15 -3.52 16.04
CA ALA A 75 -3.97 -3.93 17.43
C ALA A 75 -3.33 -2.83 18.29
N HIS A 76 -2.44 -2.02 17.70
CA HIS A 76 -1.85 -0.86 18.36
C HIS A 76 -2.85 0.28 18.54
N LEU A 77 -3.70 0.56 17.54
CA LEU A 77 -4.77 1.54 17.60
C LEU A 77 -5.79 1.21 18.70
N GLU A 78 -6.23 -0.06 18.76
CA GLU A 78 -7.17 -0.53 19.79
C GLU A 78 -6.59 -0.39 21.21
N LYS A 79 -5.29 -0.67 21.38
CA LYS A 79 -4.58 -0.44 22.65
C LYS A 79 -4.52 1.04 23.05
N HIS A 80 -4.54 1.95 22.09
CA HIS A 80 -4.56 3.40 22.31
C HIS A 80 -5.99 3.96 22.36
N GLY A 81 -7.01 3.09 22.45
CA GLY A 81 -8.40 3.48 22.61
C GLY A 81 -9.10 3.90 21.32
N ILE A 82 -8.47 3.73 20.15
CA ILE A 82 -9.07 4.02 18.84
C ILE A 82 -9.71 2.73 18.33
N LYS A 83 -11.05 2.70 18.28
CA LYS A 83 -11.81 1.54 17.80
C LYS A 83 -12.33 1.84 16.40
N ALA A 84 -11.56 1.44 15.39
CA ALA A 84 -11.94 1.66 14.01
C ALA A 84 -13.20 0.85 13.64
N ASP A 85 -14.28 1.53 13.26
CA ASP A 85 -15.53 0.95 12.76
C ASP A 85 -15.56 0.92 11.23
N LEU A 86 -14.80 1.82 10.59
CA LEU A 86 -14.69 1.92 9.14
C LEU A 86 -13.22 1.75 8.72
N GLU A 87 -12.96 0.76 7.87
CA GLU A 87 -11.61 0.48 7.36
C GLU A 87 -11.60 0.40 5.83
N LEU A 88 -10.74 1.18 5.20
CA LEU A 88 -10.50 1.11 3.76
C LEU A 88 -9.14 0.46 3.50
N ARG A 89 -9.24 -0.79 3.03
CA ARG A 89 -8.11 -1.64 2.61
C ARG A 89 -7.13 -1.84 3.77
N ARG A 90 -6.06 -1.05 3.81
CA ARG A 90 -4.96 -1.10 4.80
C ARG A 90 -4.30 0.28 5.00
N GLU A 91 -4.95 1.34 4.54
CA GLU A 91 -4.36 2.69 4.45
C GLU A 91 -5.20 3.71 5.22
N LEU A 92 -6.45 3.38 5.55
CA LEU A 92 -7.35 4.25 6.30
C LEU A 92 -8.16 3.43 7.29
N ALA A 93 -8.16 3.92 8.52
CA ALA A 93 -9.02 3.46 9.59
C ALA A 93 -9.71 4.68 10.19
N VAL A 94 -11.01 4.59 10.44
CA VAL A 94 -11.82 5.67 10.99
C VAL A 94 -12.54 5.12 12.20
N ASP A 95 -12.46 5.87 13.29
CA ASP A 95 -13.27 5.67 14.48
C ASP A 95 -14.32 6.79 14.49
N SER A 96 -15.52 6.47 14.04
CA SER A 96 -16.63 7.42 13.92
C SER A 96 -17.14 7.89 15.28
N VAL A 97 -16.95 7.09 16.34
CA VAL A 97 -17.42 7.40 17.69
C VAL A 97 -16.50 8.41 18.37
N SER A 98 -15.18 8.20 18.27
CA SER A 98 -14.20 9.15 18.81
C SER A 98 -13.87 10.31 17.84
N GLY A 99 -14.38 10.25 16.61
CA GLY A 99 -14.16 11.28 15.60
C GLY A 99 -12.71 11.33 15.12
N LYS A 100 -12.02 10.18 15.10
CA LYS A 100 -10.60 10.09 14.70
C LYS A 100 -10.46 9.44 13.33
N VAL A 101 -9.60 10.04 12.51
CA VAL A 101 -9.25 9.56 11.17
C VAL A 101 -7.77 9.18 11.18
N VAL A 102 -7.49 7.92 10.88
CA VAL A 102 -6.14 7.37 10.92
C VAL A 102 -5.69 6.99 9.52
N PHE A 103 -4.62 7.62 9.07
CA PHE A 103 -3.95 7.23 7.84
C PHE A 103 -2.77 6.33 8.16
N VAL A 104 -2.83 5.09 7.69
CA VAL A 104 -1.78 4.10 7.88
C VAL A 104 -0.89 4.10 6.65
N THR A 105 0.41 4.14 6.87
CA THR A 105 1.43 3.97 5.83
C THR A 105 2.16 2.64 6.07
N PRO A 106 1.66 1.52 5.51
CA PRO A 106 2.22 0.20 5.76
C PRO A 106 3.69 0.06 5.32
N ALA A 107 4.11 0.82 4.29
CA ALA A 107 5.48 0.78 3.78
C ALA A 107 6.51 1.25 4.81
N THR A 108 6.15 2.24 5.63
CA THR A 108 7.03 2.82 6.66
C THR A 108 6.66 2.37 8.06
N MET A 109 5.67 1.47 8.20
CA MET A 109 5.17 0.98 9.50
C MET A 109 4.83 2.14 10.45
N SER A 110 4.15 3.14 9.90
CA SER A 110 3.75 4.34 10.65
C SER A 110 2.30 4.65 10.36
N TYR A 111 1.61 5.24 11.33
CA TYR A 111 0.31 5.83 11.09
C TYR A 111 0.24 7.24 11.65
N GLN A 112 -0.63 8.04 11.07
CA GLN A 112 -0.91 9.40 11.50
C GLN A 112 -2.36 9.46 11.96
N VAL A 113 -2.57 9.92 13.18
CA VAL A 113 -3.91 10.13 13.74
C VAL A 113 -4.27 11.60 13.59
N TYR A 114 -5.43 11.85 12.98
CA TYR A 114 -6.02 13.16 12.84
C TYR A 114 -7.34 13.19 13.60
N ASP A 115 -7.61 14.29 14.30
CA ASP A 115 -8.97 14.58 14.71
C ASP A 115 -9.78 14.95 13.47
N ARG A 116 -11.07 14.61 13.47
CA ARG A 116 -11.95 14.90 12.34
C ARG A 116 -11.94 16.38 11.95
N ALA A 117 -11.86 17.29 12.92
CA ALA A 117 -11.83 18.73 12.68
C ALA A 117 -10.60 19.19 11.87
N ASP A 118 -9.55 18.39 11.83
CA ASP A 118 -8.34 18.64 11.02
C ASP A 118 -8.46 18.12 9.59
N ILE A 119 -9.51 17.36 9.27
CA ILE A 119 -9.84 16.94 7.90
C ILE A 119 -10.84 17.92 7.30
N LEU A 120 -10.38 18.72 6.35
CA LEU A 120 -11.15 19.78 5.69
C LEU A 120 -12.14 19.24 4.66
N GLY A 121 -11.91 18.04 4.14
CA GLY A 121 -12.81 17.40 3.17
C GLY A 121 -12.21 16.19 2.50
N CYS A 122 -13.06 15.42 1.83
CA CYS A 122 -12.69 14.28 1.01
C CYS A 122 -13.21 14.49 -0.41
N GLU A 123 -12.39 14.21 -1.42
CA GLU A 123 -12.74 14.33 -2.84
C GLU A 123 -12.32 13.08 -3.61
N HIS A 124 -13.11 12.71 -4.60
CA HIS A 124 -12.73 11.69 -5.57
C HIS A 124 -12.12 12.35 -6.80
N GLN A 125 -10.92 11.92 -7.16
CA GLN A 125 -10.22 12.39 -8.35
C GLN A 125 -9.78 11.22 -9.24
N TRP A 126 -9.81 11.47 -10.54
CA TRP A 126 -9.17 10.60 -11.52
C TRP A 126 -7.74 11.08 -11.75
N VAL A 127 -6.77 10.18 -11.61
CA VAL A 127 -5.42 10.45 -12.09
C VAL A 127 -5.42 10.23 -13.58
N THR A 128 -5.20 11.30 -14.33
CA THR A 128 -5.02 11.26 -15.78
C THR A 128 -3.55 11.25 -16.13
N LYS A 129 -3.14 10.34 -17.02
CA LYS A 129 -1.79 10.32 -17.56
C LYS A 129 -1.86 10.63 -19.06
N SER A 130 -1.01 11.55 -19.52
CA SER A 130 -0.83 11.73 -20.96
C SER A 130 -0.09 10.53 -21.51
N ASN A 131 -0.63 9.90 -22.53
CA ASN A 131 0.12 8.94 -23.33
C ASN A 131 1.02 9.67 -24.34
N SER A 132 1.88 8.92 -25.03
CA SER A 132 2.85 9.44 -26.01
C SER A 132 2.21 10.19 -27.19
N ASN A 133 0.91 9.99 -27.41
CA ASN A 133 0.14 10.62 -28.47
C ASN A 133 -0.62 11.87 -28.00
N GLY A 134 -0.36 12.35 -26.77
CA GLY A 134 -1.01 13.54 -26.20
C GLY A 134 -2.45 13.32 -25.71
N GLN A 135 -2.96 12.09 -25.77
CA GLN A 135 -4.30 11.75 -25.31
C GLN A 135 -4.28 11.48 -23.79
N LEU A 136 -5.19 12.12 -23.07
CA LEU A 136 -5.33 11.93 -21.64
C LEU A 136 -6.14 10.65 -21.39
N SER A 137 -5.52 9.65 -20.78
CA SER A 137 -6.22 8.46 -20.30
C SER A 137 -6.39 8.52 -18.79
N LYS A 138 -7.59 8.17 -18.30
CA LYS A 138 -7.87 7.99 -16.88
C LYS A 138 -7.22 6.68 -16.45
N THR A 139 -6.19 6.76 -15.60
CA THR A 139 -5.38 5.60 -15.23
C THR A 139 -5.70 5.07 -13.84
N GLU A 140 -6.06 5.94 -12.88
CA GLU A 140 -6.27 5.51 -11.49
C GLU A 140 -7.41 6.30 -10.82
N ASN A 141 -8.15 5.63 -9.92
CA ASN A 141 -9.11 6.27 -9.02
C ASN A 141 -8.41 6.61 -7.71
N VAL A 142 -8.58 7.84 -7.21
CA VAL A 142 -7.94 8.28 -5.97
C VAL A 142 -8.91 9.04 -5.10
N LEU A 143 -8.95 8.70 -3.81
CA LEU A 143 -9.55 9.56 -2.79
C LEU A 143 -8.48 10.51 -2.25
N VAL A 144 -8.82 11.78 -2.22
CA VAL A 144 -7.96 12.87 -1.77
C VAL A 144 -8.57 13.48 -0.52
N PHE A 145 -7.85 13.39 0.59
CA PHE A 145 -8.21 14.00 1.86
C PHE A 145 -7.45 15.30 2.01
N LYS A 146 -8.18 16.40 2.15
CA LYS A 146 -7.62 17.71 2.47
C LYS A 146 -7.46 17.78 3.99
N THR A 147 -6.24 18.01 4.45
CA THR A 147 -5.96 18.14 5.88
C THR A 147 -5.54 19.58 6.19
N ARG A 148 -5.67 19.98 7.45
CA ARG A 148 -5.18 21.26 7.96
C ARG A 148 -3.66 21.27 8.15
N ASN A 149 -2.98 20.14 7.95
CA ASN A 149 -1.53 20.02 8.12
C ASN A 149 -0.78 20.66 6.94
N ALA A 150 -0.03 21.73 7.20
CA ALA A 150 0.77 22.41 6.18
C ALA A 150 1.88 21.54 5.57
N GLN A 151 2.41 20.56 6.32
CA GLN A 151 3.44 19.64 5.82
C GLN A 151 2.87 18.53 4.93
N GLN A 152 1.61 18.16 5.15
CA GLN A 152 0.92 17.13 4.37
C GLN A 152 -0.53 17.54 4.11
N PRO A 153 -0.77 18.57 3.29
CA PRO A 153 -2.10 19.14 3.09
C PRO A 153 -3.03 18.22 2.33
N LEU A 154 -2.48 17.23 1.61
CA LEU A 154 -3.22 16.26 0.82
C LEU A 154 -2.74 14.85 1.15
N TYR A 155 -3.66 13.99 1.59
CA TYR A 155 -3.43 12.55 1.69
C TYR A 155 -4.17 11.86 0.53
N LYS A 156 -3.49 10.97 -0.19
CA LYS A 156 -4.03 10.32 -1.40
C LYS A 156 -4.09 8.81 -1.22
N ILE A 157 -5.27 8.23 -1.36
CA ILE A 157 -5.50 6.79 -1.28
C ILE A 157 -5.93 6.28 -2.64
N ARG A 158 -5.20 5.32 -3.19
CA ARG A 158 -5.53 4.75 -4.51
C ARG A 158 -6.61 3.69 -4.36
N LEU A 159 -7.52 3.65 -5.31
CA LEU A 159 -8.61 2.69 -5.40
C LEU A 159 -8.61 2.00 -6.76
N TYR A 160 -9.04 0.74 -6.75
CA TYR A 160 -9.04 -0.08 -7.96
C TYR A 160 -10.19 0.28 -8.91
N ASP A 161 -11.32 0.70 -8.36
CA ASP A 161 -12.56 0.92 -9.10
C ASP A 161 -13.29 2.19 -8.66
N HIS A 162 -14.09 2.71 -9.58
CA HIS A 162 -14.84 3.96 -9.42
C HIS A 162 -15.98 3.82 -8.40
N ALA A 163 -16.71 2.70 -8.42
CA ALA A 163 -17.84 2.47 -7.52
C ALA A 163 -17.41 2.45 -6.04
N THR A 164 -16.29 1.80 -5.74
CA THR A 164 -15.70 1.82 -4.39
C THR A 164 -15.28 3.23 -3.99
N ALA A 165 -14.75 4.03 -4.92
CA ALA A 165 -14.38 5.42 -4.65
C ALA A 165 -15.58 6.29 -4.30
N GLU A 166 -16.68 6.21 -5.06
CA GLU A 166 -17.89 6.96 -4.78
C GLU A 166 -18.55 6.52 -3.46
N LEU A 167 -18.59 5.21 -3.19
CA LEU A 167 -19.11 4.67 -1.93
C LEU A 167 -18.32 5.21 -0.73
N TRP A 168 -16.99 5.20 -0.82
CA TRP A 168 -16.14 5.70 0.25
C TRP A 168 -16.16 7.22 0.37
N LEU A 169 -16.30 7.95 -0.73
CA LEU A 169 -16.56 9.39 -0.71
C LEU A 169 -17.84 9.70 0.07
N ALA A 170 -18.93 8.99 -0.20
CA ALA A 170 -20.20 9.16 0.51
C ALA A 170 -20.06 8.84 2.00
N ARG A 171 -19.39 7.73 2.36
CA ARG A 171 -19.13 7.36 3.76
C ARG A 171 -18.29 8.39 4.49
N MET A 172 -17.21 8.88 3.87
CA MET A 172 -16.36 9.89 4.47
C MET A 172 -17.09 11.22 4.60
N ASN A 173 -17.90 11.62 3.63
CA ASN A 173 -18.72 12.83 3.75
C ASN A 173 -19.75 12.71 4.87
N ALA A 174 -20.32 11.52 5.11
CA ALA A 174 -21.19 11.30 6.26
C ALA A 174 -20.42 11.44 7.58
N VAL A 175 -19.24 10.81 7.70
CA VAL A 175 -18.40 10.90 8.89
C VAL A 175 -17.90 12.32 9.14
N LEU A 176 -17.52 13.05 8.09
CA LEU A 176 -16.95 14.40 8.19
C LEU A 176 -18.00 15.49 8.44
N ASN A 177 -19.28 15.20 8.19
CA ASN A 177 -20.39 16.13 8.40
C ASN A 177 -21.34 15.75 9.57
N SER A 178 -21.13 14.63 10.27
CA SER A 178 -21.98 14.19 11.39
C SER A 178 -21.84 14.97 12.69
#